data_AF-A0A514Z935-F1
#
_entry.id   AF-A0A514Z935-F1
#
_cell.length_a   1.000
_cell.length_b   1.000
_cell.length_c   1.000
_cell.angle_alpha   90.00
_cell.angle_beta   90.00
_cell.angle_gamma   90.00
#
_symmetry.space_group_name_H-M   'P 1'
#
loop_
_entity.id
_entity.type
_entity.pdbx_description
1 polymer ?
#
loop_
_entity_poly.entity_id
_entity_poly.type
_entity_poly.pdbx_seq_one_letter_code
_entity_poly.pdbx_strand_id
1 'polypeptide(L)'
;MKSVLRTHQQREQTKKILLTRKNSAADEKFFADRNFVSQILPLSVLVLRTLTAQDILDLNQSHWVIFTSQTPVKMILSLLTKPIKIACIGEHTASRIRQCGYEPDFVSSKANKEEFVAEWKSLYSEEVQIFYPMSDLAEPIVATNAVIKNVVCYENRANLSATSALEKLLSAGNLDAVYLTSPSGWARFYIVYKNFDFPLKLIAIGKTTQAAIAANGFVSILKDEL
;
A
#
# COMPACT_ATOMS: atom_id res chain seq x y z
N MET A 1 58.49 -18.52 21.70
CA MET A 1 57.87 -17.76 20.60
C MET A 1 56.45 -18.29 20.37
N LYS A 2 55.42 -17.60 20.86
CA LYS A 2 54.02 -17.95 20.63
C LYS A 2 53.53 -17.14 19.42
N SER A 3 53.37 -17.81 18.29
CA SER A 3 52.65 -17.30 17.13
C SER A 3 51.16 -17.35 17.45
N VAL A 4 50.57 -16.19 17.75
CA VAL A 4 49.12 -16.02 17.81
C VAL A 4 48.69 -15.56 16.43
N LEU A 5 48.21 -16.51 15.63
CA LEU A 5 47.48 -16.23 14.40
C LEU A 5 46.24 -15.40 14.76
N ARG A 6 46.29 -14.10 14.44
CA ARG A 6 45.12 -13.21 14.47
C ARG A 6 44.20 -13.61 13.33
N THR A 7 43.09 -14.25 13.66
CA THR A 7 41.97 -14.48 12.77
C THR A 7 41.39 -13.12 12.36
N HIS A 8 41.55 -12.73 11.09
CA HIS A 8 40.81 -11.63 10.51
C HIS A 8 39.34 -12.03 10.40
N GLN A 9 38.53 -11.77 11.44
CA GLN A 9 37.10 -11.62 11.26
C GLN A 9 36.87 -10.28 10.53
N GLN A 10 36.63 -10.34 9.22
CA GLN A 10 35.90 -9.27 8.53
C GLN A 10 34.56 -9.13 9.27
N ARG A 11 34.40 -8.06 10.05
CA ARG A 11 33.07 -7.66 10.52
C ARG A 11 32.27 -7.34 9.28
N GLU A 12 31.28 -8.15 8.96
CA GLU A 12 30.32 -7.82 7.92
C GLU A 12 29.69 -6.46 8.28
N GLN A 13 29.99 -5.45 7.48
CA GLN A 13 29.45 -4.12 7.70
C GLN A 13 27.96 -4.16 7.38
N THR A 14 27.12 -3.97 8.39
CA THR A 14 25.68 -3.91 8.23
C THR A 14 25.29 -2.74 7.32
N LYS A 15 24.48 -3.02 6.30
CA LYS A 15 24.03 -2.03 5.32
C LYS A 15 22.75 -1.35 5.81
N LYS A 16 22.50 -0.10 5.44
CA LYS A 16 21.26 0.61 5.76
C LYS A 16 20.36 0.72 4.55
N ILE A 17 19.07 0.43 4.75
CA ILE A 17 18.05 0.53 3.71
C ILE A 17 16.89 1.41 4.15
N LEU A 18 16.45 2.29 3.25
CA LEU A 18 15.26 3.10 3.45
C LEU A 18 14.00 2.37 2.94
N LEU A 19 12.99 2.21 3.80
CA LEU A 19 11.69 1.68 3.44
C LEU A 19 10.68 2.83 3.35
N THR A 20 10.05 2.99 2.19
CA THR A 20 9.24 4.17 1.86
C THR A 20 7.74 4.04 2.19
N ARG A 21 7.35 2.99 2.94
CA ARG A 21 5.97 2.66 3.32
C ARG A 21 5.85 2.42 4.83
N LYS A 22 4.66 2.71 5.40
CA LYS A 22 4.40 2.57 6.85
C LYS A 22 4.26 1.12 7.34
N ASN A 23 3.56 0.28 6.58
CA ASN A 23 3.26 -1.11 6.96
C ASN A 23 4.32 -2.03 6.35
N SER A 24 5.49 -2.10 6.99
CA SER A 24 6.68 -2.73 6.40
C SER A 24 7.26 -3.88 7.21
N ALA A 25 6.59 -4.38 8.26
CA ALA A 25 7.13 -5.43 9.13
C ALA A 25 7.67 -6.67 8.40
N ALA A 26 6.95 -7.17 7.39
CA ALA A 26 7.40 -8.30 6.57
C ALA A 26 8.61 -7.94 5.69
N ASP A 27 8.65 -6.71 5.17
CA ASP A 27 9.79 -6.20 4.40
C ASP A 27 11.01 -5.97 5.29
N GLU A 28 10.83 -5.41 6.48
CA GLU A 28 11.88 -5.21 7.48
C GLU A 28 12.54 -6.54 7.85
N LYS A 29 11.73 -7.58 8.09
CA LYS A 29 12.24 -8.94 8.31
C LYS A 29 13.02 -9.45 7.10
N PHE A 30 12.45 -9.33 5.90
CA PHE A 30 13.09 -9.77 4.66
C PHE A 30 14.48 -9.15 4.45
N PHE A 31 14.61 -7.85 4.75
CA PHE A 31 15.88 -7.11 4.62
C PHE A 31 16.84 -7.39 5.78
N ALA A 32 16.34 -7.55 7.01
CA ALA A 32 17.15 -7.96 8.15
C ALA A 32 17.82 -9.31 7.92
N ASP A 33 17.09 -10.28 7.37
CA ASP A 33 17.61 -11.61 6.99
C ASP A 33 18.71 -11.53 5.89
N ARG A 34 18.93 -10.34 5.30
CA ARG A 34 19.96 -10.03 4.27
C ARG A 34 20.98 -8.99 4.73
N ASN A 35 21.17 -8.86 6.05
CA ASN A 35 22.14 -7.97 6.68
C ASN A 35 21.91 -6.47 6.39
N PHE A 36 20.64 -6.07 6.25
CA PHE A 36 20.23 -4.67 6.23
C PHE A 36 19.58 -4.24 7.55
N VAL A 37 19.90 -3.03 7.99
CA VAL A 37 19.16 -2.30 9.01
C VAL A 37 18.18 -1.37 8.33
N SER A 38 16.89 -1.59 8.61
CA SER A 38 15.79 -0.85 8.02
C SER A 38 15.60 0.50 8.71
N GLN A 39 15.47 1.55 7.90
CA GLN A 39 14.97 2.84 8.32
C GLN A 39 13.66 3.13 7.59
N ILE A 40 12.58 3.39 8.34
CA ILE A 40 11.25 3.60 7.77
C ILE A 40 10.97 5.09 7.63
N LEU A 41 10.65 5.53 6.41
CA LEU A 41 10.18 6.88 6.14
C LEU A 41 9.05 6.85 5.10
N PRO A 42 7.77 6.81 5.52
CA PRO A 42 6.66 6.76 4.58
C PRO A 42 6.59 8.05 3.76
N LEU A 43 6.73 7.94 2.44
CA LEU A 43 6.62 9.09 1.51
C LEU A 43 5.17 9.37 1.10
N SER A 44 4.23 8.56 1.59
CA SER A 44 2.80 8.69 1.37
C SER A 44 2.05 8.63 2.69
N VAL A 45 0.95 9.37 2.74
CA VAL A 45 -0.05 9.26 3.79
C VAL A 45 -1.42 9.03 3.16
N LEU A 46 -2.19 8.13 3.76
CA LEU A 46 -3.59 7.95 3.40
C LEU A 46 -4.43 8.91 4.24
N VAL A 47 -5.17 9.79 3.58
CA VAL A 47 -6.01 10.80 4.22
C VAL A 47 -7.47 10.47 3.93
N LEU A 48 -8.24 10.16 4.97
CA LEU A 48 -9.68 9.97 4.83
C LEU A 48 -10.34 11.27 4.39
N ARG A 49 -11.31 11.17 3.48
CA ARG A 49 -12.19 12.27 3.10
C ARG A 49 -13.46 12.24 3.94
N THR A 50 -13.93 13.41 4.32
CA THR A 50 -15.29 13.57 4.84
C THR A 50 -16.28 13.27 3.72
N LEU A 51 -17.24 12.39 3.98
CA LEU A 51 -18.33 12.10 3.07
C LEU A 51 -19.39 13.21 3.10
N THR A 52 -19.99 13.48 1.95
CA THR A 52 -21.11 14.43 1.87
C THR A 52 -22.38 13.83 2.49
N ALA A 53 -23.37 14.68 2.80
CA ALA A 53 -24.67 14.20 3.25
C ALA A 53 -25.31 13.24 2.23
N GLN A 54 -25.12 13.49 0.93
CA GLN A 54 -25.61 12.62 -0.12
C GLN A 54 -24.88 11.27 -0.14
N ASP A 55 -23.56 11.24 0.05
CA ASP A 55 -22.81 9.97 0.11
C ASP A 55 -23.28 9.10 1.28
N ILE A 56 -23.56 9.72 2.44
CA ILE A 56 -24.07 9.01 3.62
C ILE A 56 -25.49 8.50 3.37
N LEU A 57 -26.33 9.27 2.67
CA LEU A 57 -27.66 8.83 2.26
C LEU A 57 -27.57 7.64 1.30
N ASP A 58 -26.73 7.72 0.27
CA ASP A 58 -26.51 6.66 -0.72
C ASP A 58 -25.99 5.38 -0.05
N LEU A 59 -25.04 5.50 0.89
CA LEU A 59 -24.55 4.39 1.70
C LEU A 59 -25.70 3.70 2.44
N ASN A 60 -26.55 4.47 3.11
CA ASN A 60 -27.66 3.94 3.90
C ASN A 60 -28.89 3.53 3.07
N GLN A 61 -28.91 3.81 1.77
CA GLN A 61 -29.93 3.30 0.85
C GLN A 61 -29.48 2.04 0.10
N SER A 62 -28.17 1.84 -0.01
CA SER A 62 -27.58 0.69 -0.71
C SER A 62 -27.93 -0.65 -0.06
N HIS A 63 -27.98 -1.69 -0.88
CA HIS A 63 -28.15 -3.08 -0.43
C HIS A 63 -26.82 -3.68 0.04
N TRP A 64 -25.71 -3.22 -0.56
CA TRP A 64 -24.37 -3.72 -0.30
C TRP A 64 -23.35 -2.60 -0.13
N VAL A 65 -22.30 -2.89 0.63
CA VAL A 65 -21.03 -2.16 0.58
C VAL A 65 -19.90 -3.11 0.19
N ILE A 66 -19.05 -2.71 -0.75
CA ILE A 66 -17.87 -3.50 -1.19
C ILE A 66 -16.58 -2.84 -0.71
N PHE A 67 -15.74 -3.56 0.03
CA PHE A 67 -14.42 -3.07 0.42
C PHE A 67 -13.30 -3.76 -0.37
N THR A 68 -12.53 -2.98 -1.13
CA THR A 68 -11.27 -3.45 -1.76
C THR A 68 -10.03 -3.05 -0.96
N SER A 69 -10.23 -2.39 0.18
CA SER A 69 -9.18 -1.89 1.06
C SER A 69 -9.69 -1.84 2.49
N GLN A 70 -8.82 -2.15 3.45
CA GLN A 70 -9.09 -2.01 4.87
C GLN A 70 -9.23 -0.53 5.33
N THR A 71 -8.71 0.42 4.55
CA THR A 71 -8.61 1.83 4.94
C THR A 71 -9.96 2.48 5.27
N PRO A 72 -10.98 2.43 4.39
CA PRO A 72 -12.26 3.08 4.66
C PRO A 72 -13.16 2.29 5.63
N VAL A 73 -12.87 1.01 5.93
CA VAL A 73 -13.77 0.09 6.66
C VAL A 73 -14.32 0.71 7.94
N LYS A 74 -13.46 1.17 8.84
CA LYS A 74 -13.90 1.71 10.14
C LYS A 74 -14.81 2.93 9.97
N MET A 75 -14.45 3.84 9.06
CA MET A 75 -15.21 5.08 8.82
C MET A 75 -16.58 4.76 8.23
N ILE A 76 -16.63 3.92 7.19
CA ILE A 76 -17.87 3.57 6.51
C ILE A 76 -18.82 2.82 7.43
N LEU A 77 -18.33 1.81 8.15
CA LEU A 77 -19.17 1.05 9.07
C LEU A 77 -19.73 1.93 10.20
N SER A 78 -18.98 2.93 10.66
CA SER A 78 -19.47 3.88 11.69
C SER A 78 -20.58 4.83 11.21
N LEU A 79 -20.83 4.92 9.91
CA LEU A 79 -21.84 5.79 9.30
C LEU A 79 -23.14 5.04 8.94
N LEU A 80 -23.20 3.74 9.21
CA LEU A 80 -24.39 2.94 8.98
C LEU A 80 -25.45 3.20 10.04
N THR A 81 -26.68 3.45 9.60
CA THR A 81 -27.87 3.61 10.45
C THR A 81 -28.77 2.37 10.44
N LYS A 82 -28.51 1.42 9.54
CA LYS A 82 -29.21 0.15 9.40
C LYS A 82 -28.25 -0.97 8.96
N PRO A 83 -28.60 -2.25 9.16
CA PRO A 83 -27.84 -3.36 8.61
C PRO A 83 -27.75 -3.29 7.08
N ILE A 84 -26.58 -3.64 6.55
CA ILE A 84 -26.29 -3.72 5.11
C ILE A 84 -25.45 -4.97 4.87
N LYS A 85 -25.54 -5.56 3.67
CA LYS A 85 -24.65 -6.66 3.30
C LYS A 85 -23.24 -6.15 2.99
N ILE A 86 -22.22 -6.90 3.41
CA ILE A 86 -20.82 -6.48 3.31
C ILE A 86 -20.05 -7.49 2.46
N ALA A 87 -19.41 -6.99 1.40
CA ALA A 87 -18.50 -7.76 0.58
C ALA A 87 -17.08 -7.19 0.69
N CYS A 88 -16.05 -8.02 0.57
CA CYS A 88 -14.68 -7.53 0.52
C CYS A 88 -13.73 -8.37 -0.32
N ILE A 89 -12.64 -7.74 -0.77
CA ILE A 89 -11.50 -8.40 -1.42
C ILE A 89 -10.42 -8.66 -0.39
N GLY A 90 -10.09 -9.95 -0.22
CA GLY A 90 -8.94 -10.43 0.55
C GLY A 90 -9.14 -10.48 2.07
N GLU A 91 -8.43 -11.43 2.69
CA GLU A 91 -8.59 -11.77 4.10
C GLU A 91 -8.16 -10.64 5.06
N HIS A 92 -7.23 -9.77 4.66
CA HIS A 92 -6.86 -8.60 5.47
C HIS A 92 -8.02 -7.62 5.62
N THR A 93 -8.79 -7.41 4.55
CA THR A 93 -9.98 -6.55 4.59
C THR A 93 -11.08 -7.21 5.42
N ALA A 94 -11.32 -8.51 5.22
CA ALA A 94 -12.27 -9.31 6.00
C ALA A 94 -11.97 -9.25 7.50
N SER A 95 -10.70 -9.47 7.88
CA SER A 95 -10.22 -9.35 9.26
C SER A 95 -10.49 -7.97 9.85
N ARG A 96 -10.32 -6.90 9.07
CA ARG A 96 -10.60 -5.53 9.53
C ARG A 96 -12.10 -5.30 9.76
N ILE A 97 -12.96 -5.86 8.91
CA ILE A 97 -14.42 -5.79 9.07
C ILE A 97 -14.84 -6.49 10.36
N ARG A 98 -14.30 -7.70 10.63
CA ARG A 98 -14.51 -8.44 11.88
C ARG A 98 -14.05 -7.68 13.12
N GLN A 99 -12.89 -7.03 13.06
CA GLN A 99 -12.41 -6.16 14.14
C GLN A 99 -13.33 -4.97 14.43
N CYS A 100 -14.15 -4.55 13.46
CA CYS A 100 -15.16 -3.51 13.64
C CYS A 100 -16.50 -4.07 14.16
N GLY A 101 -16.62 -5.37 14.41
CA GLY A 101 -17.84 -6.00 14.95
C GLY A 101 -18.83 -6.47 13.89
N TYR A 102 -18.41 -6.59 12.63
CA TYR A 102 -19.26 -7.02 11.51
C TYR A 102 -18.70 -8.31 10.89
N GLU A 103 -19.56 -9.15 10.32
CA GLU A 103 -19.14 -10.31 9.53
C GLU A 103 -19.37 -10.02 8.03
N PRO A 104 -18.37 -10.21 7.15
CA PRO A 104 -18.59 -10.11 5.71
C PRO A 104 -19.53 -11.22 5.20
N ASP A 105 -20.54 -10.85 4.43
CA ASP A 105 -21.42 -11.79 3.72
C ASP A 105 -20.72 -12.42 2.51
N PHE A 106 -19.72 -11.74 1.95
CA PHE A 106 -18.93 -12.23 0.82
C PHE A 106 -17.46 -11.83 0.93
N VAL A 107 -16.56 -12.80 0.81
CA VAL A 107 -15.12 -12.58 0.74
C VAL A 107 -14.62 -13.22 -0.56
N SER A 108 -14.12 -12.41 -1.49
CA SER A 108 -13.55 -12.93 -2.73
C SER A 108 -12.33 -13.79 -2.43
N SER A 109 -12.29 -14.96 -3.06
CA SER A 109 -11.23 -15.95 -2.86
C SER A 109 -9.87 -15.44 -3.34
N LYS A 110 -9.87 -14.50 -4.28
CA LYS A 110 -8.68 -13.92 -4.89
C LYS A 110 -8.64 -12.40 -4.74
N ALA A 111 -7.42 -11.87 -4.70
CA ALA A 111 -7.13 -10.49 -4.32
C ALA A 111 -7.05 -9.51 -5.52
N ASN A 112 -7.85 -9.69 -6.57
CA ASN A 112 -7.99 -8.72 -7.66
C ASN A 112 -9.47 -8.44 -7.99
N LYS A 113 -9.71 -7.33 -8.69
CA LYS A 113 -11.07 -6.83 -8.95
C LYS A 113 -11.79 -7.63 -10.02
N GLU A 114 -11.04 -8.11 -11.02
CA GLU A 114 -11.56 -8.84 -12.17
C GLU A 114 -12.22 -10.13 -11.71
N GLU A 115 -11.54 -10.89 -10.85
CA GLU A 115 -12.06 -12.13 -10.28
C GLU A 115 -13.16 -11.87 -9.27
N PHE A 116 -13.06 -10.80 -8.46
CA PHE A 116 -14.17 -10.38 -7.60
C PHE A 116 -15.46 -10.15 -8.41
N VAL A 117 -15.38 -9.42 -9.53
CA VAL A 117 -16.56 -9.14 -10.38
C VAL A 117 -17.08 -10.42 -11.03
N ALA A 118 -16.20 -11.34 -11.43
CA ALA A 118 -16.60 -12.63 -11.99
C ALA A 118 -17.32 -13.50 -10.96
N GLU A 119 -16.75 -13.66 -9.76
CA GLU A 119 -17.36 -14.39 -8.64
C GLU A 119 -18.71 -13.75 -8.25
N TRP A 120 -18.75 -12.42 -8.12
CA TRP A 120 -19.96 -11.66 -7.83
C TRP A 120 -21.10 -11.97 -8.81
N LYS A 121 -20.82 -11.92 -10.12
CA LYS A 121 -21.81 -12.20 -11.16
C LYS A 121 -22.32 -13.64 -11.13
N SER A 122 -21.50 -14.59 -10.68
CA SER A 122 -21.91 -15.99 -10.58
C SER A 122 -22.86 -16.26 -9.41
N LEU A 123 -22.77 -15.46 -8.35
CA LEU A 123 -23.52 -15.67 -7.11
C LEU A 123 -24.75 -14.78 -6.99
N TYR A 124 -24.74 -13.60 -7.60
CA TYR A 124 -25.79 -12.60 -7.46
C TYR A 124 -26.35 -12.23 -8.83
N SER A 125 -27.60 -12.60 -9.10
CA SER A 125 -28.29 -12.32 -10.37
C SER A 125 -29.24 -11.12 -10.31
N GLU A 126 -29.60 -10.66 -9.11
CA GLU A 126 -30.52 -9.54 -8.91
C GLU A 126 -29.83 -8.18 -9.06
N GLU A 127 -30.54 -7.21 -9.62
CA GLU A 127 -30.07 -5.83 -9.66
C GLU A 127 -30.05 -5.24 -8.24
N VAL A 128 -28.85 -4.89 -7.77
CA VAL A 128 -28.66 -4.32 -6.43
C VAL A 128 -27.92 -2.99 -6.47
N GLN A 129 -28.24 -2.12 -5.52
CA GLN A 129 -27.50 -0.89 -5.27
C GLN A 129 -26.30 -1.18 -4.38
N ILE A 130 -25.12 -0.76 -4.85
CA ILE A 130 -23.85 -1.03 -4.18
C ILE A 130 -23.13 0.28 -3.90
N PHE A 131 -22.74 0.48 -2.65
CA PHE A 131 -21.82 1.54 -2.26
C PHE A 131 -20.38 1.01 -2.30
N TYR A 132 -19.52 1.63 -3.13
CA TYR A 132 -18.12 1.24 -3.23
C TYR A 132 -17.19 2.36 -2.75
N PRO A 133 -16.72 2.29 -1.48
CA PRO A 133 -15.73 3.21 -0.93
C PRO A 133 -14.33 2.88 -1.46
N MET A 134 -13.73 3.81 -2.18
CA MET A 134 -12.46 3.61 -2.89
C MET A 134 -11.44 4.71 -2.62
N SER A 135 -10.18 4.48 -2.99
CA SER A 135 -9.17 5.55 -3.06
C SER A 135 -9.36 6.41 -4.30
N ASP A 136 -8.80 7.60 -4.28
CA ASP A 136 -8.60 8.47 -5.44
C ASP A 136 -7.85 7.80 -6.60
N LEU A 137 -6.92 6.89 -6.30
CA LEU A 137 -6.12 6.17 -7.30
C LEU A 137 -6.74 4.85 -7.78
N ALA A 138 -7.87 4.42 -7.21
CA ALA A 138 -8.44 3.14 -7.59
C ALA A 138 -9.26 3.31 -8.87
N GLU A 139 -9.28 2.28 -9.72
CA GLU A 139 -10.27 2.22 -10.79
C GLU A 139 -11.67 1.94 -10.23
N PRO A 140 -12.72 2.57 -10.78
CA PRO A 140 -14.11 2.24 -10.46
C PRO A 140 -14.41 0.75 -10.69
N ILE A 141 -15.32 0.17 -9.90
CA ILE A 141 -15.89 -1.15 -10.20
C ILE A 141 -17.11 -0.93 -11.09
N VAL A 142 -17.21 -1.75 -12.14
CA VAL A 142 -18.35 -1.80 -13.05
C VAL A 142 -18.84 -3.24 -13.13
N ALA A 143 -20.13 -3.45 -12.85
CA ALA A 143 -20.80 -4.74 -13.03
C ALA A 143 -22.14 -4.51 -13.72
N THR A 144 -22.46 -5.33 -14.71
CA THR A 144 -23.66 -5.17 -15.55
C THR A 144 -24.97 -5.50 -14.83
N ASN A 145 -24.88 -6.16 -13.67
CA ASN A 145 -26.00 -6.60 -12.83
C ASN A 145 -26.08 -5.80 -11.51
N ALA A 146 -25.44 -4.63 -11.41
CA ALA A 146 -25.49 -3.80 -10.21
C ALA A 146 -25.36 -2.31 -10.53
N VAL A 147 -26.09 -1.50 -9.77
CA VAL A 147 -25.92 -0.04 -9.78
C VAL A 147 -24.87 0.32 -8.74
N ILE A 148 -23.66 0.63 -9.19
CA ILE A 148 -22.50 0.87 -8.30
C ILE A 148 -22.23 2.36 -8.14
N LYS A 149 -22.41 2.86 -6.92
CA LYS A 149 -21.97 4.19 -6.49
C LYS A 149 -20.51 4.12 -6.07
N ASN A 150 -19.62 4.56 -6.96
CA ASN A 150 -18.20 4.67 -6.70
C ASN A 150 -17.91 5.97 -5.93
N VAL A 151 -17.40 5.88 -4.69
CA VAL A 151 -17.16 7.06 -3.84
C VAL A 151 -15.71 7.11 -3.35
N VAL A 152 -15.02 8.21 -3.67
CA VAL A 152 -13.65 8.44 -3.21
C VAL A 152 -13.67 8.83 -1.73
N CYS A 153 -13.34 7.87 -0.87
CA CYS A 153 -13.39 8.01 0.59
C CYS A 153 -12.04 8.35 1.22
N TYR A 154 -10.95 8.23 0.47
CA TYR A 154 -9.61 8.57 0.93
C TYR A 154 -8.67 8.85 -0.23
N GLU A 155 -7.59 9.56 0.07
CA GLU A 155 -6.57 9.94 -0.89
C GLU A 155 -5.19 9.45 -0.50
N ASN A 156 -4.36 9.14 -1.51
CA ASN A 156 -2.93 8.98 -1.32
C ASN A 156 -2.20 10.31 -1.53
N ARG A 157 -1.95 11.03 -0.43
CA ARG A 157 -1.24 12.31 -0.47
C ARG A 157 0.25 12.15 -0.21
N ALA A 158 1.04 13.10 -0.72
CA ALA A 158 2.44 13.22 -0.39
C ALA A 158 2.61 13.52 1.10
N ASN A 159 3.55 12.85 1.75
CA ASN A 159 3.90 13.16 3.13
C ASN A 159 4.89 14.35 3.15
N LEU A 160 4.37 15.58 3.16
CA LEU A 160 5.22 16.78 3.06
C LEU A 160 6.22 16.91 4.21
N SER A 161 5.88 16.41 5.40
CA SER A 161 6.82 16.37 6.52
C SER A 161 7.95 15.35 6.34
N ALA A 162 7.77 14.35 5.46
CA ALA A 162 8.81 13.39 5.13
C ALA A 162 9.87 13.97 4.21
N THR A 163 9.60 15.04 3.45
CA THR A 163 10.58 15.65 2.53
C THR A 163 11.83 16.12 3.28
N SER A 164 11.67 16.91 4.34
CA SER A 164 12.81 17.39 5.13
C SER A 164 13.54 16.25 5.85
N ALA A 165 12.81 15.22 6.28
CA ALA A 165 13.43 14.03 6.86
C ALA A 165 14.25 13.27 5.82
N LEU A 166 13.73 13.11 4.60
CA LEU A 166 14.43 12.45 3.50
C LEU A 166 15.70 13.19 3.11
N GLU A 167 15.64 14.52 3.00
CA GLU A 167 16.81 15.37 2.74
C GLU A 167 17.89 15.14 3.80
N LYS A 168 17.53 15.17 5.09
CA LYS A 168 18.49 14.91 6.18
C LYS A 168 19.12 13.53 6.09
N LEU A 169 18.35 12.51 5.70
CA LEU A 169 18.88 11.15 5.55
C LEU A 169 19.83 11.01 4.37
N LEU A 170 19.49 11.64 3.24
CA LEU A 170 20.36 11.64 2.07
C LEU A 170 21.64 12.46 2.33
N SER A 171 21.54 13.62 2.99
CA SER A 171 22.69 14.43 3.39
C SER A 171 23.62 13.73 4.37
N ALA A 172 23.10 12.83 5.21
CA ALA A 172 23.93 12.03 6.11
C ALA A 172 24.81 10.99 5.38
N GLY A 173 24.52 10.69 4.10
CA GLY A 173 25.36 9.84 3.24
C GLY A 173 25.54 8.40 3.75
N ASN A 174 24.61 7.91 4.57
CA ASN A 174 24.75 6.61 5.26
C ASN A 174 23.73 5.56 4.83
N LEU A 175 22.99 5.80 3.74
CA LEU A 175 22.08 4.84 3.13
C LEU A 175 22.81 4.06 2.04
N ASP A 176 22.65 2.75 2.02
CA ASP A 176 23.17 1.87 0.96
C ASP A 176 22.10 1.56 -0.09
N ALA A 177 20.83 1.55 0.32
CA ALA A 177 19.72 1.15 -0.52
C ALA A 177 18.42 1.89 -0.20
N VAL A 178 17.48 1.88 -1.15
CA VAL A 178 16.10 2.30 -0.97
C VAL A 178 15.16 1.26 -1.57
N TYR A 179 14.11 0.94 -0.82
CA TYR A 179 13.04 0.05 -1.25
C TYR A 179 11.78 0.85 -1.60
N LEU A 180 11.31 0.65 -2.83
CA LEU A 180 10.22 1.39 -3.45
C LEU A 180 9.09 0.44 -3.84
N THR A 181 7.89 0.74 -3.35
CA THR A 181 6.73 -0.15 -3.49
C THR A 181 5.69 0.34 -4.50
N SER A 182 5.91 1.49 -5.13
CA SER A 182 5.02 2.03 -6.17
C SER A 182 5.71 3.09 -7.04
N PRO A 183 5.21 3.33 -8.28
CA PRO A 183 5.64 4.46 -9.10
C PRO A 183 5.52 5.81 -8.40
N SER A 184 4.44 6.01 -7.63
CA SER A 184 4.24 7.24 -6.85
C SER A 184 5.25 7.40 -5.71
N GLY A 185 5.67 6.30 -5.08
CA GLY A 185 6.75 6.30 -4.08
C GLY A 185 8.08 6.69 -4.70
N TRP A 186 8.40 6.14 -5.87
CA TRP A 186 9.58 6.52 -6.66
C TRP A 186 9.56 8.01 -7.01
N ALA A 187 8.48 8.52 -7.60
CA ALA A 187 8.41 9.92 -8.01
C ALA A 187 8.66 10.89 -6.85
N ARG A 188 8.11 10.58 -5.66
CA ARG A 188 8.31 11.41 -4.45
C ARG A 188 9.74 11.32 -3.91
N PHE A 189 10.35 10.14 -3.93
CA PHE A 189 11.75 9.96 -3.57
C PHE A 189 12.67 10.70 -4.54
N TYR A 190 12.46 10.53 -5.85
CA TYR A 190 13.29 11.06 -6.92
C TYR A 190 13.36 12.59 -6.93
N ILE A 191 12.26 13.29 -6.64
CA ILE A 191 12.24 14.77 -6.55
C ILE A 191 13.29 15.30 -5.56
N VAL A 192 13.57 14.54 -4.50
CA VAL A 192 14.59 14.90 -3.50
C VAL A 192 15.94 14.32 -3.90
N TYR A 193 15.99 13.03 -4.25
CA TYR A 193 17.24 12.31 -4.53
C TYR A 193 18.03 12.87 -5.72
N LYS A 194 17.36 13.43 -6.74
CA LYS A 194 18.02 14.05 -7.90
C LYS A 194 18.98 15.20 -7.57
N ASN A 195 18.92 15.74 -6.35
CA ASN A 195 19.81 16.80 -5.87
C ASN A 195 21.08 16.26 -5.18
N PHE A 196 21.27 14.93 -5.13
CA PHE A 196 22.39 14.27 -4.47
C PHE A 196 23.19 13.46 -5.48
N ASP A 197 24.52 13.53 -5.39
CA ASP A 197 25.45 12.88 -6.31
C ASP A 197 26.18 11.69 -5.64
N PHE A 198 25.40 10.69 -5.21
CA PHE A 198 25.93 9.43 -4.75
C PHE A 198 25.00 8.28 -5.14
N PRO A 199 25.53 7.10 -5.50
CA PRO A 199 24.71 5.98 -5.93
C PRO A 199 23.99 5.33 -4.74
N LEU A 200 22.72 4.98 -4.94
CA LEU A 200 21.95 4.12 -4.05
C LEU A 200 21.50 2.86 -4.78
N LYS A 201 21.52 1.72 -4.08
CA LYS A 201 20.88 0.51 -4.60
C LYS A 201 19.35 0.69 -4.58
N LEU A 202 18.76 0.79 -5.76
CA LEU A 202 17.30 0.91 -5.91
C LEU A 202 16.67 -0.48 -5.99
N ILE A 203 15.69 -0.75 -5.12
CA ILE A 203 14.99 -2.03 -5.03
C ILE A 203 13.50 -1.77 -5.24
N ALA A 204 12.92 -2.40 -6.27
CA ALA A 204 11.52 -2.28 -6.61
C ALA A 204 10.72 -3.49 -6.10
N ILE A 205 9.51 -3.28 -5.57
CA ILE A 205 8.61 -4.39 -5.19
C ILE A 205 8.19 -5.24 -6.38
N GLY A 206 8.14 -4.66 -7.58
CA GLY A 206 7.59 -5.31 -8.76
C GLY A 206 7.85 -4.52 -10.04
N LYS A 207 7.57 -5.16 -11.19
CA LYS A 207 7.88 -4.67 -12.53
C LYS A 207 7.33 -3.29 -12.84
N THR A 208 6.12 -2.97 -12.37
CA THR A 208 5.54 -1.63 -12.55
C THR A 208 6.36 -0.52 -11.89
N THR A 209 6.91 -0.78 -10.70
CA THR A 209 7.77 0.18 -10.01
C THR A 209 9.16 0.25 -10.66
N GLN A 210 9.71 -0.89 -11.07
CA GLN A 210 10.97 -0.97 -11.80
C GLN A 210 10.93 -0.17 -13.11
N ALA A 211 9.83 -0.29 -13.87
CA ALA A 211 9.62 0.48 -15.10
C ALA A 211 9.57 2.00 -14.85
N ALA A 212 8.92 2.42 -13.76
CA ALA A 212 8.87 3.84 -13.38
C ALA A 212 10.26 4.40 -13.03
N ILE A 213 11.10 3.59 -12.36
CA ILE A 213 12.49 3.94 -12.05
C ILE A 213 13.31 4.06 -13.35
N ALA A 214 13.19 3.08 -14.24
CA ALA A 214 13.88 3.05 -15.53
C ALA A 214 13.52 4.23 -16.45
N ALA A 215 12.27 4.70 -16.41
CA ALA A 215 11.81 5.87 -17.17
C ALA A 215 12.54 7.17 -16.80
N ASN A 216 13.22 7.22 -15.64
CA ASN A 216 14.07 8.34 -15.24
C ASN A 216 15.57 8.05 -15.40
N GLY A 217 15.96 6.98 -16.10
CA GLY A 217 17.35 6.64 -16.40
C GLY A 217 18.07 5.87 -15.30
N PHE A 218 17.35 5.36 -14.29
CA PHE A 218 17.93 4.62 -13.18
C PHE A 218 17.75 3.11 -13.33
N VAL A 219 18.71 2.35 -12.81
CA VAL A 219 18.63 0.88 -12.74
C VAL A 219 18.15 0.47 -11.36
N SER A 220 17.21 -0.49 -11.30
CA SER A 220 16.76 -1.12 -10.06
C SER A 220 16.63 -2.62 -10.23
N ILE A 221 16.76 -3.35 -9.13
CA ILE A 221 16.49 -4.79 -9.06
C ILE A 221 15.10 -5.04 -8.47
N LEU A 222 14.51 -6.19 -8.78
CA LEU A 222 13.30 -6.62 -8.09
C LEU A 222 13.66 -7.10 -6.68
N LYS A 223 12.74 -6.93 -5.72
CA LYS A 223 12.91 -7.39 -4.34
C LYS A 223 13.31 -8.86 -4.28
N ASP A 224 12.70 -9.70 -5.09
CA ASP A 224 12.93 -11.16 -5.08
C ASP A 224 14.25 -11.57 -5.75
N GLU A 225 14.97 -10.62 -6.37
CA GLU A 225 16.31 -10.81 -6.96
C GLU A 225 17.44 -10.39 -5.99
N LEU A 226 17.09 -9.97 -4.77
CA LEU A 226 18.03 -9.56 -3.72
C LEU A 226 18.50 -10.74 -2.86
#